data_AF-A0A6A6ZT00-F1
#
_entry.id   AF-A0A6A6ZT00-F1
#
_cell.length_a   1.000
_cell.length_b   1.000
_cell.length_c   1.000
_cell.angle_alpha   90.00
_cell.angle_beta   90.00
_cell.angle_gamma   90.00
#
_symmetry.space_group_name_H-M   'P 1'
#
loop_
_entity.id
_entity.type
_entity.pdbx_description
1 polymer ?
#
loop_
_entity_poly.entity_id
_entity_poly.type
_entity_poly.pdbx_seq_one_letter_code
_entity_poly.pdbx_strand_id
1 'polypeptide(L)'
;MRNFQDYVKIQKDDDKPLYQWAKFTGYPALNTVVSALDDATSKFKRTKLPHSYVAASVAQATSSSTSVSKAAAYALAAMNMKTGKYMDDMETSTLSDEGKRSANALITEELQKLMEHSTRAAERVWVATDLLRTLEAKHGNYTDWAWSAAGTVMTAGVAAIVGILAAHLYGPAGFDLVPAGGPNGHMYKQVVDLVQRTQAVTNLTGELYTIKLQDIDERFNDLSALSESHGLRIDNIVDGLGPTNAEGVYYVSMPKRTDGESCKDVEGRLQKVSGDAHRQMQRLRDEMQLMRKNMNRMDIRLSSGLEKVRK
;
A
#
# COMPACT_ATOMS: atom_id res chain seq x y z
N MET A 1 20.01 -12.99 -13.43
CA MET A 1 18.88 -12.15 -12.96
C MET A 1 19.48 -10.90 -12.31
N ARG A 2 18.98 -9.71 -12.65
CA ARG A 2 19.37 -8.49 -11.92
C ARG A 2 18.77 -8.55 -10.51
N ASN A 3 19.53 -8.14 -9.51
CA ASN A 3 18.99 -8.04 -8.16
C ASN A 3 17.96 -6.88 -8.13
N PHE A 4 17.09 -6.90 -7.13
CA PHE A 4 16.02 -5.90 -7.00
C PHE A 4 16.54 -4.49 -6.71
N GLN A 5 17.59 -4.34 -5.90
CA GLN A 5 18.18 -3.04 -5.57
C GLN A 5 18.83 -2.36 -6.79
N ASP A 6 19.57 -3.10 -7.60
CA ASP A 6 20.19 -2.70 -8.86
C ASP A 6 19.12 -2.29 -9.86
N TYR A 7 18.02 -3.03 -9.92
CA TYR A 7 16.87 -2.63 -10.72
C TYR A 7 16.37 -1.24 -10.30
N VAL A 8 16.06 -1.03 -9.01
CA VAL A 8 15.60 0.28 -8.51
C VAL A 8 16.64 1.37 -8.76
N LYS A 9 17.93 1.06 -8.55
CA LYS A 9 19.02 2.01 -8.74
C LYS A 9 19.17 2.42 -10.21
N ILE A 10 19.22 1.47 -11.14
CA ILE A 10 19.31 1.74 -12.59
C ILE A 10 18.12 2.59 -13.05
N GLN A 11 16.90 2.22 -12.65
CA GLN A 11 15.70 2.98 -13.04
C GLN A 11 15.70 4.39 -12.44
N LYS A 12 16.23 4.55 -11.22
CA LYS A 12 16.38 5.85 -10.57
C LYS A 12 17.44 6.72 -11.28
N ASP A 13 18.59 6.15 -11.60
CA ASP A 13 19.76 6.82 -12.19
C ASP A 13 19.52 7.22 -13.66
N ASP A 14 18.71 6.45 -14.40
CA ASP A 14 18.28 6.78 -15.78
C ASP A 14 17.34 8.01 -15.86
N ASP A 15 16.94 8.55 -14.71
CA ASP A 15 15.96 9.64 -14.52
C ASP A 15 14.62 9.48 -15.26
N LYS A 16 14.28 8.25 -15.64
CA LYS A 16 13.01 7.96 -16.30
C LYS A 16 11.83 8.15 -15.33
N PRO A 17 10.70 8.69 -15.82
CA PRO A 17 9.49 8.76 -15.02
C PRO A 17 8.95 7.34 -14.76
N LEU A 18 8.26 7.16 -13.65
CA LEU A 18 7.97 5.84 -13.09
C LEU A 18 7.12 4.95 -14.02
N TYR A 19 6.25 5.55 -14.86
CA TYR A 19 5.46 4.82 -15.87
C TYR A 19 6.30 4.26 -17.03
N GLN A 20 7.54 4.72 -17.20
CA GLN A 20 8.50 4.22 -18.20
C GLN A 20 9.49 3.21 -17.61
N TRP A 21 9.40 2.91 -16.31
CA TRP A 21 10.28 1.92 -15.70
C TRP A 21 10.01 0.55 -16.33
N ALA A 22 11.09 -0.16 -16.67
CA ALA A 22 10.94 -1.50 -17.20
C ALA A 22 10.35 -2.42 -16.12
N LYS A 23 9.37 -3.26 -16.45
CA LYS A 23 8.79 -4.17 -15.45
C LYS A 23 9.87 -5.06 -14.82
N PHE A 24 9.88 -5.13 -13.49
CA PHE A 24 10.80 -6.02 -12.79
C PHE A 24 10.39 -7.48 -12.99
N THR A 25 11.18 -8.24 -13.74
CA THR A 25 10.89 -9.65 -14.06
C THR A 25 11.23 -10.61 -12.92
N GLY A 26 11.83 -10.13 -11.82
CA GLY A 26 12.23 -10.96 -10.68
C GLY A 26 11.14 -11.22 -9.64
N TYR A 27 9.95 -10.62 -9.75
CA TYR A 27 8.86 -10.83 -8.79
C TYR A 27 8.44 -12.30 -8.62
N PRO A 28 8.31 -13.12 -9.68
CA PRO A 28 7.97 -14.53 -9.52
C PRO A 28 9.00 -15.29 -8.68
N ALA A 29 10.29 -15.04 -8.89
CA ALA A 29 11.36 -15.67 -8.12
C ALA A 29 11.31 -15.25 -6.65
N LEU A 30 11.11 -13.96 -6.35
CA LEU A 30 10.90 -13.49 -4.98
C LEU A 30 9.70 -14.17 -4.34
N ASN A 31 8.58 -14.28 -5.05
CA ASN A 31 7.38 -14.93 -4.55
C ASN A 31 7.60 -16.43 -4.27
N THR A 32 8.36 -17.13 -5.11
CA THR A 32 8.75 -18.53 -4.88
C THR A 32 9.58 -18.66 -3.61
N VAL A 33 10.58 -17.79 -3.39
CA VAL A 33 11.44 -17.84 -2.20
C VAL A 33 10.65 -17.51 -0.93
N VAL A 34 9.77 -16.49 -0.97
CA VAL A 34 8.89 -16.14 0.15
C VAL A 34 7.92 -17.29 0.46
N SER A 35 7.35 -17.93 -0.56
CA SER A 35 6.46 -19.09 -0.38
C SER A 35 7.20 -20.29 0.20
N ALA A 36 8.45 -20.53 -0.22
CA ALA A 36 9.30 -21.58 0.35
C ALA A 36 9.66 -21.27 1.82
N LEU A 37 9.91 -20.01 2.16
CA LEU A 37 10.13 -19.59 3.55
C LEU A 37 8.87 -19.82 4.39
N ASP A 38 7.69 -19.47 3.86
CA ASP A 38 6.40 -19.73 4.51
C ASP A 38 6.19 -21.22 4.78
N ASP A 39 6.42 -22.05 3.76
CA ASP A 39 6.29 -23.51 3.88
C ASP A 39 7.28 -24.08 4.90
N ALA A 40 8.55 -23.68 4.84
CA ALA A 40 9.59 -24.10 5.78
C ALA A 40 9.25 -23.68 7.23
N THR A 41 8.77 -22.46 7.41
CA THR A 41 8.37 -21.92 8.72
C THR A 41 7.15 -22.67 9.28
N SER A 42 6.17 -23.01 8.43
CA SER A 42 4.98 -23.76 8.84
C SER A 42 5.27 -25.21 9.22
N LYS A 43 6.24 -25.83 8.55
CA LYS A 43 6.70 -27.21 8.81
C LYS A 43 7.72 -27.29 9.94
N PHE A 44 8.20 -26.15 10.42
CA PHE A 44 9.23 -26.08 11.45
C PHE A 44 8.73 -26.69 12.76
N LYS A 45 9.25 -27.87 13.11
CA LYS A 45 8.99 -28.50 14.40
C LYS A 45 10.09 -28.14 15.38
N ARG A 46 9.70 -27.78 16.61
CA ARG A 46 10.64 -27.52 17.71
C ARG A 46 11.52 -28.76 17.89
N THR A 47 12.79 -28.59 17.60
CA THR A 47 13.81 -29.63 17.66
C THR A 47 14.92 -29.10 18.56
N LYS A 48 15.52 -29.99 19.35
CA LYS A 48 16.64 -29.64 20.24
C LYS A 48 17.86 -29.44 19.35
N LEU A 49 18.40 -28.23 19.35
CA LEU A 49 19.54 -27.85 18.50
C LEU A 49 20.67 -27.34 19.39
N PRO A 50 21.94 -27.62 19.08
CA PRO A 50 23.04 -27.06 19.85
C PRO A 50 22.90 -25.54 19.97
N HIS A 51 23.00 -25.01 21.20
CA HIS A 51 22.80 -23.59 21.46
C HIS A 51 23.70 -22.68 20.60
N SER A 52 24.96 -23.08 20.40
CA SER A 52 25.91 -22.38 19.52
C SER A 52 25.42 -22.28 18.06
N TYR A 53 24.77 -23.33 17.56
CA TYR A 53 24.22 -23.36 16.21
C TYR A 53 22.96 -22.49 16.09
N VAL A 54 22.08 -22.53 17.10
CA VAL A 54 20.89 -21.65 17.16
C VAL A 54 21.32 -20.19 17.21
N ALA A 55 22.26 -19.84 18.09
CA ALA A 55 22.77 -18.47 18.22
C ALA A 55 23.39 -17.95 16.91
N ALA A 56 24.22 -18.77 16.24
CA ALA A 56 24.78 -18.42 14.93
C ALA A 56 23.69 -18.22 13.87
N SER A 57 22.68 -19.09 13.85
CA SER A 57 21.56 -19.00 12.91
C SER A 57 20.68 -17.78 13.18
N VAL A 58 20.41 -17.45 14.44
CA VAL A 58 19.68 -16.24 14.86
C VAL A 58 20.43 -14.99 14.43
N ALA A 59 21.75 -14.94 14.64
CA ALA A 59 22.58 -13.81 14.21
C ALA A 59 22.54 -13.63 12.69
N GLN A 60 22.68 -14.73 11.92
CA GLN A 60 22.59 -14.70 10.47
C GLN A 60 21.20 -14.28 9.97
N ALA A 61 20.13 -14.85 10.54
CA ALA A 61 18.75 -14.51 10.20
C ALA A 61 18.45 -13.03 10.52
N THR A 62 18.94 -12.53 11.66
CA THR A 62 18.78 -11.13 12.05
C THR A 62 19.51 -10.18 11.10
N SER A 63 20.73 -10.51 10.69
CA SER A 63 21.50 -9.75 9.70
C SER A 63 20.75 -9.67 8.37
N SER A 64 20.30 -10.82 7.86
CA SER A 64 19.56 -10.89 6.60
C SER A 64 18.20 -10.19 6.68
N SER A 65 17.48 -10.29 7.80
CA SER A 65 16.24 -9.53 8.05
C SER A 65 16.48 -8.03 7.97
N THR A 66 17.51 -7.56 8.68
CA THR A 66 17.91 -6.15 8.67
C THR A 66 18.28 -5.68 7.27
N SER A 67 18.96 -6.54 6.51
CA SER A 67 19.24 -6.30 5.09
C SER A 67 17.92 -6.16 4.34
N VAL A 68 17.10 -7.21 4.22
CA VAL A 68 15.80 -7.19 3.52
C VAL A 68 14.96 -5.94 3.84
N SER A 69 14.85 -5.56 5.12
CA SER A 69 14.15 -4.33 5.54
C SER A 69 14.79 -3.04 5.03
N LYS A 70 16.13 -2.92 5.00
CA LYS A 70 16.82 -1.78 4.38
C LYS A 70 16.57 -1.69 2.88
N ALA A 71 16.53 -2.81 2.16
CA ALA A 71 16.21 -2.80 0.73
C ALA A 71 14.77 -2.34 0.49
N ALA A 72 13.83 -2.87 1.28
CA ALA A 72 12.44 -2.45 1.25
C ALA A 72 12.31 -0.94 1.51
N ALA A 73 12.95 -0.44 2.57
CA ALA A 73 12.95 0.98 2.91
C ALA A 73 13.60 1.85 1.81
N TYR A 74 14.72 1.40 1.22
CA TYR A 74 15.37 2.10 0.12
C TYR A 74 14.47 2.18 -1.12
N ALA A 75 13.84 1.06 -1.49
CA ALA A 75 12.96 1.00 -2.64
C ALA A 75 11.72 1.88 -2.43
N LEU A 76 11.11 1.81 -1.25
CA LEU A 76 10.00 2.69 -0.84
C LEU A 76 10.40 4.17 -0.92
N ALA A 77 11.54 4.55 -0.35
CA ALA A 77 12.01 5.93 -0.39
C ALA A 77 12.28 6.41 -1.83
N ALA A 78 12.93 5.58 -2.65
CA ALA A 78 13.21 5.90 -4.05
C ALA A 78 11.92 6.08 -4.86
N MET A 79 10.93 5.20 -4.66
CA MET A 79 9.66 5.31 -5.34
C MET A 79 8.83 6.48 -4.84
N ASN A 80 8.72 6.71 -3.53
CA ASN A 80 7.99 7.85 -3.00
C ASN A 80 8.54 9.18 -3.55
N MET A 81 9.87 9.31 -3.58
CA MET A 81 10.52 10.48 -4.17
C MET A 81 10.19 10.63 -5.66
N LYS A 82 10.19 9.52 -6.42
CA LYS A 82 9.88 9.53 -7.85
C LYS A 82 8.40 9.75 -8.14
N THR A 83 7.51 9.22 -7.32
CA THR A 83 6.06 9.45 -7.40
C THR A 83 5.75 10.91 -7.12
N GLY A 84 6.38 11.54 -6.11
CA GLY A 84 6.24 12.97 -5.85
C GLY A 84 6.66 13.81 -7.06
N LYS A 85 7.89 13.61 -7.55
CA LYS A 85 8.37 14.28 -8.77
C LYS A 85 7.46 14.05 -9.97
N TYR A 86 6.99 12.81 -10.14
CA TYR A 86 6.09 12.47 -11.24
C TYR A 86 4.74 13.19 -11.12
N MET A 87 4.18 13.38 -9.92
CA MET A 87 2.95 14.14 -9.76
C MET A 87 3.15 15.60 -10.17
N ASP A 88 4.24 16.23 -9.73
CA ASP A 88 4.61 17.60 -10.11
C ASP A 88 4.81 17.72 -11.65
N ASP A 89 5.54 16.76 -12.24
CA ASP A 89 5.79 16.70 -13.69
C ASP A 89 4.50 16.41 -14.48
N MET A 90 3.61 15.58 -13.94
CA MET A 90 2.36 15.19 -14.60
C MET A 90 1.36 16.35 -14.62
N GLU A 91 1.29 17.13 -13.53
CA GLU A 91 0.50 18.37 -13.47
C GLU A 91 0.92 19.35 -14.56
N THR A 92 2.22 19.55 -14.74
CA THR A 92 2.78 20.44 -15.76
C THR A 92 2.83 19.84 -17.17
N SER A 93 2.61 18.53 -17.32
CA SER A 93 2.69 17.86 -18.63
C SER A 93 1.54 18.21 -19.58
N THR A 94 1.85 18.18 -20.88
CA THR A 94 0.88 18.32 -21.99
C THR A 94 0.12 17.03 -22.31
N LEU A 95 0.22 16.00 -21.46
CA LEU A 95 -0.54 14.76 -21.65
C LEU A 95 -2.04 15.03 -21.52
N SER A 96 -2.85 14.28 -22.28
CA SER A 96 -4.30 14.29 -22.08
C SER A 96 -4.66 13.77 -20.68
N ASP A 97 -5.80 14.20 -20.14
CA ASP A 97 -6.27 13.75 -18.82
C ASP A 97 -6.38 12.22 -18.72
N GLU A 98 -6.75 11.57 -19.82
CA GLU A 98 -6.80 10.12 -19.89
C GLU A 98 -5.39 9.48 -19.86
N GLY A 99 -4.42 10.10 -20.53
CA GLY A 99 -3.01 9.70 -20.45
C GLY A 99 -2.44 9.86 -19.04
N LYS A 100 -2.75 10.98 -18.36
CA LYS A 100 -2.37 11.22 -16.96
C LYS A 100 -2.97 10.16 -16.03
N ARG A 101 -4.27 9.86 -16.18
CA ARG A 101 -4.95 8.80 -15.41
C ARG A 101 -4.35 7.42 -15.64
N SER A 102 -4.09 7.05 -16.89
CA SER A 102 -3.52 5.74 -17.24
C SER A 102 -2.11 5.57 -16.67
N ALA A 103 -1.26 6.59 -16.81
CA ALA A 103 0.09 6.57 -16.26
C ALA A 103 0.09 6.53 -14.72
N ASN A 104 -0.80 7.28 -14.06
CA ASN A 104 -0.99 7.21 -12.61
C ASN A 104 -1.43 5.81 -12.14
N ALA A 105 -2.36 5.18 -12.87
CA ALA A 105 -2.81 3.82 -12.57
C ALA A 105 -1.67 2.80 -12.66
N LEU A 106 -0.84 2.86 -13.72
CA LEU A 106 0.31 1.96 -13.90
C LEU A 106 1.36 2.15 -12.79
N ILE A 107 1.65 3.40 -12.43
CA ILE A 107 2.58 3.75 -11.35
C ILE A 107 2.09 3.20 -10.02
N THR A 108 0.81 3.43 -9.71
CA THR A 108 0.19 2.97 -8.47
C THR A 108 0.19 1.44 -8.40
N GLU A 109 -0.08 0.75 -9.52
CA GLU A 109 -0.08 -0.71 -9.59
C GLU A 109 1.32 -1.30 -9.34
N GLU A 110 2.36 -0.77 -9.99
CA GLU A 110 3.73 -1.25 -9.79
C GLU A 110 4.25 -0.93 -8.37
N LEU A 111 3.94 0.25 -7.84
CA LEU A 111 4.23 0.61 -6.46
C LEU A 111 3.56 -0.38 -5.49
N GLN A 112 2.28 -0.70 -5.70
CA GLN A 112 1.54 -1.64 -4.88
C GLN A 112 2.19 -3.04 -4.89
N LYS A 113 2.52 -3.58 -6.07
CA LYS A 113 3.19 -4.90 -6.18
C LYS A 113 4.51 -4.91 -5.43
N LEU A 114 5.28 -3.85 -5.57
CA LEU A 114 6.58 -3.73 -4.92
C LEU A 114 6.45 -3.66 -3.40
N MET A 115 5.51 -2.84 -2.91
CA MET A 115 5.17 -2.76 -1.50
C MET A 115 4.73 -4.13 -0.96
N GLU A 116 3.83 -4.82 -1.67
CA GLU A 116 3.33 -6.13 -1.27
C GLU A 116 4.47 -7.15 -1.15
N HIS A 117 5.30 -7.29 -2.18
CA HIS A 117 6.40 -8.26 -2.18
C HIS A 117 7.47 -7.93 -1.14
N SER A 118 7.84 -6.66 -0.97
CA SER A 118 8.88 -6.25 -0.02
C SER A 118 8.42 -6.35 1.44
N THR A 119 7.18 -5.93 1.74
CA THR A 119 6.60 -6.04 3.09
C THR A 119 6.36 -7.50 3.46
N ARG A 120 5.81 -8.31 2.54
CA ARG A 120 5.61 -9.74 2.77
C ARG A 120 6.95 -10.45 2.99
N ALA A 121 7.98 -10.15 2.18
CA ALA A 121 9.32 -10.70 2.37
C ALA A 121 9.88 -10.34 3.76
N ALA A 122 9.81 -9.07 4.15
CA ALA A 122 10.28 -8.62 5.46
C ALA A 122 9.52 -9.29 6.60
N GLU A 123 8.19 -9.37 6.52
CA GLU A 123 7.33 -10.03 7.51
C GLU A 123 7.71 -11.51 7.69
N ARG A 124 7.88 -12.25 6.59
CA ARG A 124 8.20 -13.69 6.68
C ARG A 124 9.59 -13.96 7.23
N VAL A 125 10.57 -13.11 6.90
CA VAL A 125 11.90 -13.18 7.51
C VAL A 125 11.84 -12.86 9.00
N TRP A 126 11.00 -11.90 9.42
CA TRP A 126 10.78 -11.59 10.84
C TRP A 126 10.15 -12.76 11.59
N VAL A 127 9.08 -13.35 11.06
CA VAL A 127 8.44 -14.53 11.66
C VAL A 127 9.45 -15.67 11.81
N ALA A 128 10.24 -15.94 10.77
CA ALA A 128 11.27 -16.97 10.82
C ALA A 128 12.35 -16.67 11.88
N THR A 129 12.79 -15.42 11.98
CA THR A 129 13.79 -14.97 12.97
C THR A 129 13.24 -15.08 14.40
N ASP A 130 11.98 -14.69 14.61
CA ASP A 130 11.33 -14.79 15.92
C ASP A 130 11.17 -16.25 16.36
N LEU A 131 10.83 -17.14 15.43
CA LEU A 131 10.77 -18.58 15.68
C LEU A 131 12.13 -19.10 16.18
N LEU A 132 13.24 -18.67 15.59
CA LEU A 132 14.59 -19.02 16.05
C LEU A 132 14.92 -18.45 17.44
N ARG A 133 14.54 -17.19 17.72
CA ARG A 133 14.73 -16.58 19.05
C ARG A 133 13.92 -17.27 20.14
N THR A 134 12.70 -17.70 19.84
CA THR A 134 11.89 -18.47 20.81
C THR A 134 12.50 -19.84 21.12
N LEU A 135 13.26 -20.43 20.19
CA LEU A 135 14.04 -21.65 20.45
C LEU A 135 15.26 -21.38 21.32
N GLU A 136 15.96 -20.27 21.08
CA GLU A 136 17.12 -19.86 21.87
C GLU A 136 16.72 -19.61 23.33
N ALA A 137 15.63 -18.86 23.56
CA ALA A 137 15.14 -18.55 24.90
C ALA A 137 14.65 -19.77 25.69
N LYS A 138 14.25 -20.85 25.00
CA LYS A 138 13.74 -22.08 25.63
C LYS A 138 14.79 -23.18 25.81
N HIS A 139 16.02 -22.98 25.34
CA HIS A 139 17.12 -23.90 25.61
C HIS A 139 17.57 -23.80 27.08
N GLY A 140 16.89 -24.53 27.96
CA GLY A 140 17.46 -24.96 29.24
C GLY A 140 18.54 -26.04 29.00
N ASN A 141 19.47 -26.19 29.94
CA ASN A 141 20.64 -27.09 29.92
C ASN A 141 20.30 -28.58 29.65
N TYR A 142 19.94 -28.95 28.42
CA TYR A 142 19.65 -30.33 28.02
C TYR A 142 20.67 -30.81 26.98
N THR A 143 21.37 -31.90 27.29
CA THR A 143 22.50 -32.47 26.52
C THR A 143 22.14 -33.60 25.56
N ASP A 144 20.86 -33.76 25.18
CA ASP A 144 20.45 -34.86 24.29
C ASP A 144 20.66 -34.54 22.81
N TRP A 145 21.81 -34.99 22.30
CA TRP A 145 22.31 -34.79 20.93
C TRP A 145 21.56 -35.57 19.84
N ALA A 146 20.83 -36.63 20.19
CA ALA A 146 20.28 -37.59 19.22
C ALA A 146 19.05 -37.09 18.43
N TRP A 147 18.40 -36.01 18.85
CA TRP A 147 17.22 -35.43 18.15
C TRP A 147 17.56 -34.22 17.24
N SER A 148 18.85 -33.97 17.02
CA SER A 148 19.39 -32.74 16.40
C SER A 148 19.33 -32.69 14.86
N ALA A 149 19.31 -33.82 14.16
CA ALA A 149 19.50 -33.83 12.70
C ALA A 149 18.36 -33.12 11.93
N ALA A 150 17.09 -33.42 12.25
CA ALA A 150 15.94 -32.80 11.60
C ALA A 150 15.83 -31.29 11.89
N GLY A 151 16.21 -30.87 13.10
CA GLY A 151 16.27 -29.45 13.46
C GLY A 151 17.39 -28.71 12.74
N THR A 152 18.55 -29.33 12.64
CA THR A 152 19.73 -28.72 12.00
C THR A 152 19.44 -28.45 10.53
N VAL A 153 18.79 -29.40 9.85
CA VAL A 153 18.36 -29.26 8.45
C VAL A 153 17.29 -28.17 8.29
N MET A 154 16.29 -28.08 9.15
CA MET A 154 15.25 -27.05 9.01
C MET A 154 15.77 -25.63 9.31
N THR A 155 16.61 -25.48 10.34
CA THR A 155 17.22 -24.18 10.69
C THR A 155 18.26 -23.77 9.64
N ALA A 156 19.04 -24.71 9.11
CA ALA A 156 19.89 -24.47 7.93
C ALA A 156 19.04 -24.04 6.74
N GLY A 157 17.88 -24.68 6.53
CA GLY A 157 16.94 -24.36 5.46
C GLY A 157 16.40 -22.95 5.58
N VAL A 158 15.95 -22.54 6.77
CA VAL A 158 15.48 -21.16 7.03
C VAL A 158 16.62 -20.16 6.79
N ALA A 159 17.81 -20.39 7.35
CA ALA A 159 18.95 -19.52 7.17
C ALA A 159 19.40 -19.44 5.70
N ALA A 160 19.38 -20.56 4.97
CA ALA A 160 19.70 -20.62 3.56
C ALA A 160 18.65 -19.91 2.70
N ILE A 161 17.35 -20.10 2.96
CA ILE A 161 16.27 -19.43 2.24
C ILE A 161 16.33 -17.92 2.47
N VAL A 162 16.56 -17.51 3.72
CA VAL A 162 16.78 -16.11 4.08
C VAL A 162 18.03 -15.55 3.38
N GLY A 163 19.10 -16.34 3.27
CA GLY A 163 20.31 -15.99 2.51
C GLY A 163 20.07 -15.88 1.01
N ILE A 164 19.30 -16.78 0.40
CA ILE A 164 18.89 -16.74 -1.01
C ILE A 164 18.02 -15.51 -1.27
N LEU A 165 17.09 -15.20 -0.36
CA LEU A 165 16.24 -14.01 -0.45
C LEU A 165 17.10 -12.74 -0.41
N ALA A 166 18.06 -12.67 0.51
CA ALA A 166 19.03 -11.57 0.57
C ALA A 166 19.86 -11.50 -0.72
N ALA A 167 20.37 -12.63 -1.25
CA ALA A 167 21.10 -12.68 -2.51
C ALA A 167 20.26 -12.21 -3.71
N HIS A 168 18.95 -12.48 -3.72
CA HIS A 168 18.06 -11.99 -4.77
C HIS A 168 17.74 -10.50 -4.64
N LEU A 169 17.69 -9.97 -3.42
CA LEU A 169 17.48 -8.54 -3.20
C LEU A 169 18.75 -7.72 -3.46
N TYR A 170 19.93 -8.26 -3.15
CA TYR A 170 21.21 -7.53 -3.09
C TYR A 170 22.29 -8.00 -4.05
N GLY A 171 22.12 -9.13 -4.72
CA GLY A 171 23.21 -9.78 -5.45
C GLY A 171 24.30 -10.32 -4.51
N PRO A 172 25.33 -10.99 -5.05
CA PRO A 172 26.40 -11.58 -4.24
C PRO A 172 27.20 -10.54 -3.44
N ALA A 173 27.29 -9.29 -3.90
CA ALA A 173 28.00 -8.20 -3.23
C ALA A 173 27.32 -7.67 -1.95
N GLY A 174 26.04 -7.95 -1.73
CA GLY A 174 25.34 -7.54 -0.50
C GLY A 174 25.84 -8.22 0.77
N PHE A 175 26.49 -9.38 0.62
CA PHE A 175 27.07 -10.13 1.74
C PHE A 175 28.43 -9.58 2.20
N ASP A 176 29.13 -8.82 1.35
CA ASP A 176 30.42 -8.20 1.69
C ASP A 176 30.28 -6.95 2.58
N LEU A 177 29.06 -6.46 2.81
CA LEU A 177 28.78 -5.33 3.71
C LEU A 177 28.77 -5.71 5.21
N VAL A 178 29.08 -6.96 5.54
CA VAL A 178 29.26 -7.41 6.93
C VAL A 178 30.75 -7.58 7.19
N PRO A 179 31.44 -6.58 7.79
CA PRO A 179 32.79 -6.81 8.28
C PRO A 179 32.71 -7.89 9.37
N ALA A 180 33.40 -9.00 9.14
CA ALA A 180 33.59 -10.06 10.10
C ALA A 180 34.45 -9.54 11.27
N GLY A 181 33.82 -8.90 12.26
CA GLY A 181 34.48 -8.56 13.52
C GLY A 181 34.01 -7.24 14.15
N GLY A 182 33.20 -7.31 15.20
CA GLY A 182 32.95 -6.17 16.10
C GLY A 182 31.65 -6.27 16.91
N PRO A 183 31.67 -6.04 18.24
CA PRO A 183 30.58 -6.39 19.16
C PRO A 183 29.41 -5.38 19.12
N ASN A 184 28.19 -5.90 18.89
CA ASN A 184 26.83 -5.43 19.25
C ASN A 184 26.39 -3.95 19.05
N GLY A 185 27.26 -2.94 19.07
CA GLY A 185 26.90 -1.53 18.96
C GLY A 185 26.53 -1.09 17.53
N HIS A 186 27.08 -1.76 16.51
CA HIS A 186 26.80 -1.42 15.11
C HIS A 186 25.38 -1.81 14.68
N MET A 187 24.86 -2.93 15.20
CA MET A 187 23.51 -3.41 14.86
C MET A 187 22.43 -2.48 15.43
N TYR A 188 22.60 -1.98 16.65
CA TYR A 188 21.68 -1.02 17.27
C TYR A 188 21.59 0.28 16.46
N LYS A 189 22.74 0.84 16.06
CA LYS A 189 22.78 2.06 15.22
C LYS A 189 22.10 1.85 13.86
N GLN A 190 22.27 0.67 13.26
CA GLN A 190 21.61 0.33 11.99
C GLN A 190 20.10 0.13 12.13
N VAL A 191 19.64 -0.44 13.24
CA VAL A 191 18.19 -0.57 13.54
C VAL A 191 17.58 0.81 13.79
N VAL A 192 18.26 1.68 14.54
CA VAL A 192 17.79 3.06 14.79
C VAL A 192 17.73 3.88 13.49
N ASP A 193 18.74 3.80 12.62
CA ASP A 193 18.71 4.46 11.30
C ASP A 193 17.58 3.92 10.42
N LEU A 194 17.33 2.60 10.44
CA LEU A 194 16.21 2.00 9.72
C LEU A 194 14.86 2.47 10.27
N VAL A 195 14.69 2.52 11.59
CA VAL A 195 13.47 3.03 12.24
C VAL A 195 13.25 4.50 11.87
N GLN A 196 14.29 5.33 11.92
CA GLN A 196 14.20 6.75 11.52
C GLN A 196 13.81 6.90 10.04
N ARG A 197 14.40 6.11 9.14
CA ARG A 197 14.02 6.13 7.71
C ARG A 197 12.60 5.62 7.48
N THR A 198 12.19 4.60 8.21
CA THR A 198 10.82 4.08 8.13
C THR A 198 9.83 5.10 8.68
N GLN A 199 10.18 5.82 9.75
CA GLN A 199 9.38 6.90 10.31
C GLN A 199 9.27 8.09 9.33
N ALA A 200 10.35 8.43 8.64
CA ALA A 200 10.32 9.42 7.56
C ALA A 200 9.40 8.98 6.41
N VAL A 201 9.48 7.72 5.96
CA VAL A 201 8.56 7.16 4.94
C VAL A 201 7.12 7.11 5.43
N THR A 202 6.90 6.81 6.71
CA THR A 202 5.55 6.77 7.31
C THR A 202 4.96 8.18 7.40
N ASN A 203 5.77 9.18 7.79
CA ASN A 203 5.37 10.58 7.78
C ASN A 203 5.02 11.05 6.36
N LEU A 204 5.82 10.69 5.36
CA LEU A 204 5.60 11.04 3.96
C LEU A 204 4.34 10.36 3.39
N THR A 205 4.07 9.11 3.80
CA THR A 205 2.81 8.42 3.51
C THR A 205 1.64 9.12 4.20
N GLY A 206 1.82 9.56 5.45
CA GLY A 206 0.86 10.36 6.20
C GLY A 206 0.51 11.67 5.50
N GLU A 207 1.52 12.43 5.07
CA GLU A 207 1.37 13.67 4.30
C GLU A 207 0.66 13.43 2.96
N LEU A 208 0.97 12.33 2.25
CA LEU A 208 0.27 11.94 1.02
C LEU A 208 -1.23 11.65 1.30
N TYR A 209 -1.55 11.00 2.41
CA TYR A 209 -2.93 10.81 2.84
C TYR A 209 -3.59 12.13 3.24
N THR A 210 -2.86 13.05 3.88
CA THR A 210 -3.36 14.40 4.21
C THR A 210 -3.69 15.20 2.95
N ILE A 211 -2.83 15.16 1.93
CA ILE A 211 -3.07 15.80 0.63
C ILE A 211 -4.33 15.21 -0.04
N LYS A 212 -4.47 13.87 -0.03
CA LYS A 212 -5.69 13.24 -0.56
C LYS A 212 -6.95 13.58 0.24
N LEU A 213 -6.84 13.71 1.56
CA LEU A 213 -7.96 14.15 2.40
C LEU A 213 -8.33 15.62 2.12
N GLN A 214 -7.34 16.49 1.90
CA GLN A 214 -7.59 17.87 1.48
C GLN A 214 -8.27 17.96 0.12
N ASP A 215 -7.84 17.19 -0.89
CA ASP A 215 -8.54 17.12 -2.20
C ASP A 215 -10.00 16.64 -2.03
N ILE A 216 -10.24 15.69 -1.13
CA ILE A 216 -11.61 15.23 -0.82
C ILE A 216 -12.43 16.34 -0.14
N ASP A 217 -11.86 17.05 0.84
CA ASP A 217 -12.52 18.16 1.53
C ASP A 217 -12.82 19.32 0.57
N GLU A 218 -11.89 19.63 -0.33
CA GLU A 218 -12.05 20.68 -1.33
C GLU A 218 -13.18 20.33 -2.31
N ARG A 219 -13.21 19.08 -2.82
CA ARG A 219 -14.33 18.59 -3.64
C ARG A 219 -15.66 18.58 -2.88
N PHE A 220 -15.64 18.28 -1.58
CA PHE A 220 -16.85 18.32 -0.76
C PHE A 220 -17.36 19.76 -0.61
N ASN A 221 -16.46 20.72 -0.39
CA ASN A 221 -16.80 22.15 -0.33
C ASN A 221 -17.34 22.65 -1.67
N ASP A 222 -16.72 22.27 -2.79
CA ASP A 222 -17.21 22.60 -4.13
C ASP A 222 -18.61 22.03 -4.37
N LEU A 223 -18.84 20.77 -3.98
CA LEU A 223 -20.16 20.13 -4.08
C LEU A 223 -21.19 20.84 -3.20
N SER A 224 -20.80 21.27 -2.00
CA SER A 224 -21.64 22.03 -1.08
C SER A 224 -22.00 23.39 -1.64
N ALA A 225 -21.03 24.13 -2.17
CA ALA A 225 -21.25 25.44 -2.81
C ALA A 225 -22.15 25.30 -4.06
N LEU A 226 -21.95 24.25 -4.86
CA LEU A 226 -22.81 23.93 -5.99
C LEU A 226 -24.25 23.61 -5.53
N SER A 227 -24.40 22.85 -4.45
CA SER A 227 -25.69 22.53 -3.85
C SER A 227 -26.40 23.78 -3.34
N GLU A 228 -25.69 24.68 -2.68
CA GLU A 228 -26.23 25.96 -2.20
C GLU A 228 -26.66 26.86 -3.38
N SER A 229 -25.82 26.96 -4.42
CA SER A 229 -26.15 27.65 -5.66
C SER A 229 -27.41 27.09 -6.33
N HIS A 230 -27.56 25.76 -6.37
CA HIS A 230 -28.79 25.13 -6.86
C HIS A 230 -29.99 25.40 -5.96
N GLY A 231 -29.81 25.43 -4.64
CA GLY A 231 -30.85 25.84 -3.68
C GLY A 231 -31.36 27.24 -3.98
N LEU A 232 -30.46 28.22 -4.08
CA LEU A 232 -30.80 29.60 -4.43
C LEU A 232 -31.49 29.71 -5.79
N ARG A 233 -31.09 28.91 -6.78
CA ARG A 233 -31.78 28.89 -8.09
C ARG A 233 -33.19 28.33 -7.98
N ILE A 234 -33.40 27.30 -7.17
CA ILE A 234 -34.73 26.74 -6.91
C ILE A 234 -35.59 27.77 -6.18
N ASP A 235 -35.06 28.42 -5.15
CA ASP A 235 -35.78 29.46 -4.40
C ASP A 235 -36.19 30.62 -5.33
N ASN A 236 -35.28 31.10 -6.18
CA ASN A 236 -35.61 32.13 -7.18
C ASN A 236 -36.67 31.68 -8.20
N ILE A 237 -36.67 30.39 -8.58
CA ILE A 237 -37.71 29.83 -9.45
C ILE A 237 -39.05 29.80 -8.70
N VAL A 238 -39.05 29.35 -7.44
CA VAL A 238 -40.25 29.28 -6.60
C VAL A 238 -40.82 30.68 -6.33
N ASP A 239 -39.98 31.65 -6.00
CA ASP A 239 -40.36 33.06 -5.82
C ASP A 239 -40.90 33.65 -7.12
N GLY A 240 -40.27 33.34 -8.26
CA GLY A 240 -40.72 33.77 -9.59
C GLY A 240 -42.04 33.13 -10.03
N LEU A 241 -42.40 31.97 -9.50
CA LEU A 241 -43.69 31.30 -9.76
C LEU A 241 -44.85 31.93 -8.95
N GLY A 242 -44.55 32.73 -7.92
CA GLY A 242 -45.54 33.40 -7.09
C GLY A 242 -46.30 32.45 -6.15
N PRO A 243 -47.26 32.97 -5.35
CA PRO A 243 -48.03 32.15 -4.43
C PRO A 243 -48.89 31.11 -5.19
N THR A 244 -48.93 29.89 -4.66
CA THR A 244 -49.82 28.83 -5.18
C THR A 244 -51.29 29.23 -5.06
N ASN A 245 -52.11 28.74 -5.97
CA ASN A 245 -53.57 28.91 -5.88
C ASN A 245 -54.18 28.06 -4.74
N ALA A 246 -55.51 28.14 -4.57
CA ALA A 246 -56.23 27.41 -3.52
C ALA A 246 -56.12 25.86 -3.65
N GLU A 247 -55.73 25.35 -4.82
CA GLU A 247 -55.47 23.92 -5.05
C GLU A 247 -53.99 23.53 -4.88
N GLY A 248 -53.11 24.48 -4.54
CA GLY A 248 -51.68 24.24 -4.36
C GLY A 248 -50.86 24.23 -5.67
N VAL A 249 -51.39 24.76 -6.77
CA VAL A 249 -50.73 24.78 -8.09
C VAL A 249 -50.16 26.17 -8.39
N TYR A 250 -48.93 26.24 -8.90
CA TYR A 250 -48.27 27.47 -9.33
C TYR A 250 -48.78 27.93 -10.71
N TYR A 251 -49.07 29.22 -10.87
CA TYR A 251 -49.44 29.79 -12.17
C TYR A 251 -48.19 29.92 -13.04
N VAL A 252 -47.94 28.94 -13.91
CA VAL A 252 -46.91 29.10 -14.93
C VAL A 252 -47.42 30.17 -15.90
N SER A 253 -46.88 31.38 -15.78
CA SER A 253 -47.06 32.46 -16.74
C SER A 253 -46.29 32.09 -18.01
N MET A 254 -46.75 31.05 -18.72
CA MET A 254 -46.22 30.73 -20.03
C MET A 254 -46.54 31.93 -20.93
N PRO A 255 -45.55 32.58 -21.56
CA PRO A 255 -45.85 33.50 -22.65
C PRO A 255 -46.71 32.73 -23.66
N LYS A 256 -47.82 33.34 -24.10
CA LYS A 256 -48.75 32.77 -25.08
C LYS A 256 -47.94 32.29 -26.29
N ARG A 257 -47.61 31.00 -26.32
CA ARG A 257 -46.88 30.38 -27.43
C ARG A 257 -47.87 30.22 -28.58
N THR A 258 -47.58 30.90 -29.67
CA THR A 258 -48.14 30.61 -30.99
C THR A 258 -47.74 29.19 -31.38
N ASP A 259 -48.76 28.33 -31.42
CA ASP A 259 -48.92 27.06 -32.13
C ASP A 259 -47.66 26.25 -32.50
N GLY A 260 -47.54 25.07 -31.88
CA GLY A 260 -47.14 23.87 -32.63
C GLY A 260 -45.93 23.07 -32.14
N GLU A 261 -45.10 23.58 -31.24
CA GLU A 261 -43.94 22.80 -30.74
C GLU A 261 -44.23 22.06 -29.43
N SER A 262 -44.29 20.74 -29.57
CA SER A 262 -44.74 19.72 -28.62
C SER A 262 -43.99 19.72 -27.28
N CYS A 263 -44.75 19.88 -26.19
CA CYS A 263 -44.33 19.81 -24.79
C CYS A 263 -43.74 18.44 -24.36
N LYS A 264 -43.85 17.39 -25.21
CA LYS A 264 -43.39 16.03 -24.90
C LYS A 264 -41.87 15.90 -24.76
N ASP A 265 -41.10 16.79 -25.38
CA ASP A 265 -39.63 16.71 -25.36
C ASP A 265 -39.03 17.14 -24.01
N VAL A 266 -39.67 18.08 -23.31
CA VAL A 266 -39.21 18.57 -22.00
C VAL A 266 -39.42 17.52 -20.91
N GLU A 267 -40.55 16.82 -20.93
CA GLU A 267 -40.86 15.74 -19.98
C GLU A 267 -39.90 14.55 -20.15
N GLY A 268 -39.59 14.19 -21.41
CA GLY A 268 -38.59 13.15 -21.72
C GLY A 268 -37.19 13.52 -21.23
N ARG A 269 -36.77 14.78 -21.36
CA ARG A 269 -35.49 15.27 -20.83
C ARG A 269 -35.46 15.24 -19.31
N LEU A 270 -36.54 15.64 -18.63
CA LEU A 270 -36.65 15.62 -17.17
C LEU A 270 -36.60 14.19 -16.60
N GLN A 271 -37.33 13.25 -17.22
CA GLN A 271 -37.25 11.84 -16.84
C GLN A 271 -35.85 11.25 -17.04
N LYS A 272 -35.17 11.62 -18.13
CA LYS A 272 -33.80 11.16 -18.37
C LYS A 272 -32.82 11.69 -17.31
N VAL A 273 -32.88 12.99 -17.01
CA VAL A 273 -32.03 13.61 -15.98
C VAL A 273 -32.29 13.00 -14.60
N SER A 274 -33.56 12.79 -14.25
CA SER A 274 -33.95 12.11 -13.01
C SER A 274 -33.39 10.68 -12.93
N GLY A 275 -33.50 9.91 -14.02
CA GLY A 275 -32.96 8.56 -14.10
C GLY A 275 -31.43 8.51 -13.95
N ASP A 276 -30.71 9.44 -14.57
CA ASP A 276 -29.25 9.50 -14.49
C ASP A 276 -28.77 9.94 -13.10
N ALA A 277 -29.46 10.91 -12.47
CA ALA A 277 -29.19 11.32 -11.09
C ALA A 277 -29.42 10.17 -10.09
N HIS A 278 -30.49 9.39 -10.27
CA HIS A 278 -30.77 8.24 -9.41
C HIS A 278 -29.69 7.16 -9.53
N ARG A 279 -29.20 6.87 -10.75
CA ARG A 279 -28.09 5.93 -10.97
C ARG A 279 -26.80 6.41 -10.31
N GLN A 280 -26.50 7.72 -10.36
CA GLN A 280 -25.31 8.26 -9.70
C GLN A 280 -25.41 8.16 -8.17
N MET A 281 -26.56 8.51 -7.58
CA MET A 281 -26.77 8.34 -6.14
C MET A 281 -26.65 6.88 -5.70
N GLN A 282 -27.16 5.93 -6.51
CA GLN A 282 -27.03 4.50 -6.23
C GLN A 282 -25.56 4.07 -6.20
N ARG A 283 -24.76 4.47 -7.20
CA ARG A 283 -23.31 4.17 -7.23
C ARG A 283 -22.56 4.73 -6.03
N LEU A 284 -22.81 6.00 -5.69
CA LEU A 284 -22.19 6.64 -4.52
C LEU A 284 -22.56 5.92 -3.22
N ARG A 285 -23.81 5.47 -3.09
CA ARG A 285 -24.27 4.71 -1.93
C ARG A 285 -23.56 3.35 -1.81
N ASP A 286 -23.39 2.66 -2.93
CA ASP A 286 -22.70 1.37 -3.00
C ASP A 286 -21.20 1.52 -2.67
N GLU A 287 -20.56 2.56 -3.20
CA GLU A 287 -19.16 2.91 -2.90
C GLU A 287 -18.96 3.25 -1.42
N MET A 288 -19.86 4.06 -0.83
CA MET A 288 -19.81 4.36 0.61
C MET A 288 -20.00 3.11 1.47
N GLN A 289 -20.89 2.19 1.09
CA GLN A 289 -21.06 0.93 1.81
C GLN A 289 -19.79 0.07 1.74
N LEU A 290 -19.14 0.00 0.57
CA LEU A 290 -17.89 -0.72 0.40
C LEU A 290 -16.77 -0.11 1.26
N MET A 291 -16.64 1.21 1.26
CA MET A 291 -15.68 1.93 2.07
C MET A 291 -15.90 1.67 3.57
N ARG A 292 -17.16 1.72 4.04
CA ARG A 292 -17.50 1.44 5.44
C ARG A 292 -17.14 0.00 5.84
N LYS A 293 -17.36 -0.98 4.97
CA LYS A 293 -16.93 -2.38 5.18
C LYS A 293 -15.41 -2.50 5.25
N ASN A 294 -14.68 -1.82 4.37
CA ASN A 294 -13.22 -1.84 4.36
C ASN A 294 -12.63 -1.19 5.62
N MET A 295 -13.20 -0.08 6.06
CA MET A 295 -12.80 0.61 7.29
C MET A 295 -12.99 -0.29 8.52
N ASN A 296 -14.15 -0.96 8.65
CA ASN A 296 -14.38 -1.90 9.74
C ASN A 296 -13.40 -3.08 9.72
N ARG A 297 -13.06 -3.61 8.54
CA ARG A 297 -12.05 -4.68 8.41
C ARG A 297 -10.65 -4.20 8.83
N MET A 298 -10.31 -2.97 8.51
CA MET A 298 -9.04 -2.36 8.90
C MET A 298 -8.98 -2.16 10.42
N ASP A 299 -10.06 -1.66 11.02
CA ASP A 299 -10.17 -1.46 12.47
C ASP A 299 -10.05 -2.78 13.25
N ILE A 300 -10.69 -3.85 12.77
CA ILE A 300 -10.53 -5.21 13.32
C ILE A 300 -9.07 -5.68 13.23
N ARG A 301 -8.38 -5.41 12.11
CA ARG A 301 -6.96 -5.78 11.95
C ARG A 301 -6.06 -4.98 12.90
N LEU A 302 -6.32 -3.69 13.09
CA LEU A 302 -5.54 -2.84 13.99
C LEU A 302 -5.77 -3.22 15.45
N SER A 303 -7.02 -3.39 15.87
CA SER A 303 -7.36 -3.81 17.24
C SER A 303 -6.80 -5.19 17.57
N SER A 304 -6.92 -6.17 16.66
CA SER A 304 -6.31 -7.49 16.86
C SER A 304 -4.78 -7.47 16.84
N GLY A 305 -4.17 -6.55 16.08
CA GLY A 305 -2.72 -6.29 16.11
C GLY A 305 -2.28 -5.75 17.47
N LEU A 306 -3.00 -4.78 18.02
CA LEU A 306 -2.71 -4.17 19.33
C LEU A 306 -2.85 -5.18 20.49
N GLU A 307 -3.89 -6.02 20.48
CA GLU A 307 -4.04 -7.07 21.50
C GLU A 307 -2.90 -8.08 21.51
N LYS A 308 -2.35 -8.40 20.32
CA LYS A 308 -1.20 -9.31 20.21
C LYS A 308 0.09 -8.69 20.74
N VAL A 309 0.27 -7.37 20.62
CA VAL A 309 1.44 -6.65 21.15
C VAL A 309 1.34 -6.46 22.67
N ARG A 310 0.13 -6.46 23.23
CA ARG A 310 -0.10 -6.28 24.67
C ARG A 310 0.12 -7.55 25.51
N LYS A 311 0.21 -8.73 24.89
CA LYS A 311 0.47 -10.02 25.54
C LYS A 311 1.93 -10.42 25.42
#